data_AF-A0A367M5I3-F1
#
_entry.id   AF-A0A367M5I3-F1
#
_cell.length_a   1.000
_cell.length_b   1.000
_cell.length_c   1.000
_cell.angle_alpha   90.00
_cell.angle_beta   90.00
_cell.angle_gamma   90.00
#
_symmetry.space_group_name_H-M   'P 1'
#
loop_
_entity.id
_entity.type
_entity.pdbx_description
1 polymer ?
#
loop_
_entity_poly.entity_id
_entity_poly.type
_entity_poly.pdbx_seq_one_letter_code
_entity_poly.pdbx_strand_id
1 'polypeptide(L)' 'AAADLDAPLVVVCYHGNSSQSAAAYFIQQGFSDVYSLDGGFELWRSVYPADTSSGEAE' A
#
# COMPACT_ATOMS: atom_id res chain seq x y z
N ALA A 1 -9.78 -12.48 13.63
CA ALA A 1 -10.70 -11.91 12.64
C ALA A 1 -10.24 -12.35 11.26
N ALA A 2 -11.16 -12.62 10.33
CA ALA A 2 -10.82 -12.81 8.92
C ALA A 2 -10.77 -11.44 8.23
N ALA A 3 -9.91 -11.28 7.21
CA ALA A 3 -9.93 -10.09 6.37
C ALA A 3 -11.19 -10.09 5.50
N ASP A 4 -11.74 -8.91 5.24
CA ASP A 4 -12.74 -8.71 4.20
C ASP A 4 -12.01 -8.65 2.84
N LEU A 5 -12.21 -9.66 2.00
CA LEU A 5 -11.52 -9.79 0.72
C LEU A 5 -12.14 -8.88 -0.36
N ASP A 6 -13.31 -8.31 -0.09
CA ASP A 6 -14.02 -7.40 -0.98
C ASP A 6 -13.78 -5.92 -0.66
N ALA A 7 -13.13 -5.63 0.47
CA ALA A 7 -12.69 -4.28 0.79
C ALA A 7 -11.49 -3.88 -0.10
N PRO A 8 -11.48 -2.64 -0.66
CA PRO A 8 -10.35 -2.15 -1.42
C PRO A 8 -9.03 -2.16 -0.63
N LEU A 9 -7.99 -2.74 -1.22
CA LEU A 9 -6.66 -2.85 -0.62
C LEU A 9 -5.64 -2.03 -1.42
N VAL A 10 -5.00 -1.06 -0.77
CA VAL A 10 -3.85 -0.34 -1.34
C VAL A 10 -2.57 -0.88 -0.72
N VAL A 11 -1.66 -1.36 -1.57
CA VAL A 11 -0.33 -1.84 -1.18
C VAL A 11 0.70 -0.75 -1.46
N VAL A 12 1.44 -0.37 -0.42
CA VAL A 12 2.46 0.68 -0.46
C VAL A 12 3.84 0.10 -0.20
N CYS A 13 4.83 0.56 -0.96
CA CYS A 13 6.23 0.44 -0.60
C CYS A 13 6.92 1.81 -0.71
N TYR A 14 8.24 1.85 -0.56
CA TYR A 14 8.99 3.11 -0.54
C TYR A 14 8.84 3.91 -1.86
N HIS A 15 8.91 3.26 -3.03
CA HIS A 15 8.84 3.90 -4.37
C HIS A 15 7.75 3.35 -5.32
N GLY A 16 6.89 2.42 -4.88
CA GLY A 16 5.85 1.84 -5.73
C GLY A 16 6.29 0.67 -6.63
N ASN A 17 7.51 0.14 -6.46
CA ASN A 17 8.02 -0.98 -7.26
C ASN A 17 7.63 -2.34 -6.66
N SER A 18 8.11 -2.64 -5.45
CA SER A 18 7.85 -3.94 -4.81
C SER A 18 6.39 -4.15 -4.41
N SER A 19 5.61 -3.07 -4.26
CA SER A 19 4.17 -3.13 -4.00
C SER A 19 3.39 -3.78 -5.13
N GLN A 20 3.89 -3.75 -6.37
CA GLN A 20 3.22 -4.37 -7.52
C GLN A 20 3.18 -5.90 -7.41
N SER A 21 4.32 -6.52 -7.10
CA SER A 21 4.39 -7.98 -6.88
C SER A 21 3.57 -8.40 -5.66
N ALA A 22 3.56 -7.57 -4.61
CA ALA A 22 2.73 -7.82 -3.43
C ALA A 22 1.22 -7.69 -3.74
N ALA A 23 0.81 -6.72 -4.55
CA ALA A 23 -0.57 -6.60 -5.02
C ALA A 23 -0.98 -7.84 -5.83
N ALA A 24 -0.12 -8.32 -6.74
CA ALA A 24 -0.37 -9.55 -7.49
C ALA A 24 -0.51 -10.78 -6.58
N TYR A 25 0.28 -10.85 -5.50
CA TYR A 25 0.13 -11.90 -4.49
C TYR A 25 -1.24 -11.85 -3.80
N PHE A 26 -1.72 -10.67 -3.39
CA PHE A 26 -3.04 -10.54 -2.76
C PHE A 26 -4.19 -10.88 -3.71
N ILE A 27 -4.08 -10.51 -4.98
CA ILE A 27 -5.04 -10.95 -6.02
C ILE A 27 -5.10 -12.49 -6.08
N GLN A 28 -3.96 -13.17 -6.03
CA GLN A 28 -3.92 -14.64 -5.99
C GLN A 28 -4.52 -15.24 -4.70
N GLN A 29 -4.54 -14.49 -3.59
CA GLN A 29 -5.21 -14.90 -2.34
C GLN A 29 -6.73 -14.64 -2.34
N GLY A 30 -7.29 -14.06 -3.42
CA GLY A 30 -8.72 -13.85 -3.57
C GLY A 30 -9.23 -12.45 -3.18
N PHE A 31 -8.33 -11.49 -2.97
CA PHE A 31 -8.73 -10.09 -2.83
C PHE A 31 -9.25 -9.57 -4.18
N SER A 32 -10.45 -8.99 -4.19
CA SER A 32 -11.14 -8.61 -5.42
C SER A 32 -10.76 -7.22 -5.93
N ASP A 33 -10.30 -6.33 -5.06
CA ASP A 33 -9.92 -4.97 -5.41
C ASP A 33 -8.58 -4.56 -4.79
N VAL A 34 -7.49 -4.65 -5.57
CA VAL A 34 -6.11 -4.46 -5.09
C VAL A 34 -5.35 -3.47 -5.97
N TYR A 35 -4.72 -2.48 -5.33
CA TYR A 35 -3.95 -1.43 -5.99
C TYR A 35 -2.52 -1.37 -5.46
N SER A 36 -1.59 -1.00 -6.33
CA SER A 36 -0.23 -0.57 -5.94
C SER A 36 -0.17 0.95 -6.00
N LEU A 37 0.34 1.61 -4.96
CA LEU A 37 0.49 3.06 -4.98
C LEU A 37 1.71 3.47 -5.81
N ASP A 38 1.46 4.10 -6.96
CA ASP A 38 2.50 4.66 -7.80
C ASP A 38 3.31 5.74 -7.07
N GLY A 39 4.64 5.71 -7.23
CA GLY A 39 5.57 6.61 -6.53
C GLY A 39 5.78 6.29 -5.04
N GLY A 40 4.99 5.37 -4.48
CA GLY A 40 5.14 4.89 -3.11
C GLY A 40 5.03 5.98 -2.04
N PHE A 41 5.59 5.68 -0.87
CA PHE A 41 5.61 6.61 0.26
C PHE A 41 6.38 7.90 -0.06
N GLU A 42 7.42 7.83 -0.90
CA GLU A 42 8.22 9.00 -1.28
C GLU A 42 7.40 10.05 -2.02
N LEU A 43 6.59 9.63 -2.99
CA LEU A 43 5.70 10.56 -3.67
C LEU A 43 4.61 11.05 -2.71
N TRP A 44 4.01 10.16 -1.92
CA TRP A 44 2.99 10.54 -0.93
C TRP A 44 3.48 11.65 0.01
N ARG A 45 4.62 11.47 0.68
CA ARG A 45 5.15 12.47 1.63
C ARG A 45 5.51 13.80 0.98
N SER A 46 5.83 13.79 -0.32
CA SER A 46 6.13 15.02 -1.07
C SER A 46 4.88 15.83 -1.44
N VAL A 47 3.76 15.15 -1.74
CA VAL A 47 2.49 15.76 -2.15
C VAL A 47 1.62 16.09 -0.93
N TYR A 48 1.63 15.23 0.09
CA TYR A 48 0.83 15.31 1.31
C TYR A 48 1.70 15.32 2.57
N PRO A 49 2.59 16.31 2.74
CA PRO A 49 3.53 16.34 3.86
C PRO A 49 2.82 16.42 5.23
N ALA A 50 1.64 17.05 5.30
CA ALA A 50 0.84 17.14 6.51
C ALA A 50 0.19 15.80 6.91
N ASP A 51 0.07 14.86 5.97
CA ASP A 51 -0.54 13.54 6.16
C ASP A 51 0.54 12.46 6.32
N THR A 52 1.61 12.79 7.05
CA THR A 52 2.68 11.86 7.40
C THR A 52 2.95 11.87 8.89
N SER A 53 3.20 10.68 9.44
CA SER A 53 3.59 10.50 10.84
C SER A 53 4.97 9.86 10.90
N SER A 54 5.89 10.46 11.66
CA SER A 54 7.10 9.77 12.10
C SER A 54 6.76 8.91 13.32
N GLY A 55 6.99 7.61 13.25
CA GLY A 55 7.04 6.80 14.47
C GLY A 55 8.23 7.20 15.32
N GLU A 56 8.09 7.22 16.65
CA GLU A 56 9.26 7.09 17.52
C GLU A 56 9.94 5.77 17.14
N ALA A 57 11.26 5.80 16.90
CA ALA A 57 12.01 4.58 16.65
C ALA A 57 11.87 3.66 17.87
N GLU A 58 11.30 2.45 17.68
CA GLU A 58 11.35 1.38 18.67
C GLU A 58 12.80 1.06 19.07
#